data_AF-A0A231H5H3-F1
#
_entry.id   AF-A0A231H5H3-F1
#
_cell.length_a   1.000
_cell.length_b   1.000
_cell.length_c   1.000
_cell.angle_alpha   90.00
_cell.angle_beta   90.00
_cell.angle_gamma   90.00
#
_symmetry.space_group_name_H-M   'P 1'
#
loop_
_entity.id
_entity.type
_entity.pdbx_description
1 polymer ?
#
loop_
_entity_poly.entity_id
_entity_poly.type
_entity_poly.pdbx_seq_one_letter_code
_entity_poly.pdbx_strand_id
1 'polypeptide(L)'
;MLSWDEFGSALAAELAGLPVGALMVIEERGEFGRYVQFVHMDDNLYAELMSDRNPAVTQAQTPEQCQLIAGLGWREPGTSPESDSNWWTALKCPIRTADYRRLATMVVSGLRDGLGMSSPGDLTYRAWNSLEGNLPLEVSGLDIARAPEPPLARGAAWPPSADYSPLTSLCSVGPSALRGEDASDESADNSASSALAPEGIWEPPPLPGDSSSVGGSLTDCRGSSDYLRSPPFNPPAPPADLSEMTSSELVEFVRWIRNLAWGWNIYDIGSVITAAGLIDLVDLNPDGIAFTSNYSTGRFYLDFCGERVAYFDAPVANLPDFEHDGTRLRNAMARMTDALTAEYGKPMELPAPVGLERYGPYMEWVGAENTVTLSRDALSVRAVFRLNEGATVVCGEDEHARRVALFGRPLTGDDLRLRWTDSGSS
;
A
#
# COMPACT_ATOMS: atom_id res chain seq x y z
N MET A 1 -30.16 -23.57 -11.83
CA MET A 1 -30.19 -22.10 -11.70
C MET A 1 -31.28 -21.76 -10.71
N LEU A 2 -30.85 -21.28 -9.56
CA LEU A 2 -31.73 -20.85 -8.49
C LEU A 2 -32.56 -19.64 -8.91
N SER A 3 -33.80 -19.59 -8.43
CA SER A 3 -34.57 -18.36 -8.35
C SER A 3 -33.94 -17.38 -7.35
N TRP A 4 -34.31 -16.10 -7.44
CA TRP A 4 -33.85 -15.09 -6.48
C TRP A 4 -34.22 -15.41 -5.02
N ASP A 5 -35.36 -16.08 -4.79
CA ASP A 5 -35.80 -16.47 -3.44
C ASP A 5 -34.95 -17.63 -2.87
N GLU A 6 -34.63 -18.62 -3.71
CA GLU A 6 -33.75 -19.71 -3.35
C GLU A 6 -32.31 -19.20 -3.10
N PHE A 7 -31.83 -18.31 -3.96
CA PHE A 7 -30.53 -17.64 -3.79
C PHE A 7 -30.47 -16.83 -2.49
N GLY A 8 -31.51 -16.04 -2.17
CA GLY A 8 -31.57 -15.28 -0.93
C GLY A 8 -31.59 -16.17 0.32
N SER A 9 -32.29 -17.32 0.25
CA SER A 9 -32.30 -18.30 1.34
C SER A 9 -30.93 -18.95 1.54
N ALA A 10 -30.25 -19.32 0.45
CA ALA A 10 -28.90 -19.86 0.48
C ALA A 10 -27.89 -18.83 1.01
N LEU A 11 -27.98 -17.57 0.54
CA LEU A 11 -27.10 -16.49 0.99
C LEU A 11 -27.22 -16.24 2.49
N ALA A 12 -28.43 -16.26 3.05
CA ALA A 12 -28.61 -16.12 4.49
C ALA A 12 -27.92 -17.25 5.28
N ALA A 13 -27.90 -18.47 4.75
CA ALA A 13 -27.22 -19.60 5.37
C ALA A 13 -25.69 -19.48 5.27
N GLU A 14 -25.18 -19.09 4.10
CA GLU A 14 -23.75 -18.87 3.86
C GLU A 14 -23.20 -17.74 4.73
N LEU A 15 -23.88 -16.60 4.80
CA LEU A 15 -23.49 -15.47 5.65
C LEU A 15 -23.43 -15.84 7.14
N ALA A 16 -24.33 -16.72 7.60
CA ALA A 16 -24.32 -17.21 8.98
C ALA A 16 -23.18 -18.21 9.25
N GLY A 17 -22.61 -18.81 8.21
CA GLY A 17 -21.50 -19.76 8.29
C GLY A 17 -20.13 -19.15 8.05
N LEU A 18 -20.04 -17.87 7.64
CA LEU A 18 -18.75 -17.21 7.41
C LEU A 18 -17.92 -17.15 8.69
N PRO A 19 -16.65 -17.58 8.69
CA PRO A 19 -15.76 -17.36 9.82
C PRO A 19 -15.42 -15.87 9.99
N VAL A 20 -14.93 -15.49 11.18
CA VAL A 20 -14.31 -14.17 11.38
C VAL A 20 -13.06 -14.07 10.50
N GLY A 21 -12.87 -12.92 9.86
CA GLY A 21 -11.83 -12.69 8.85
C GLY A 21 -12.28 -13.03 7.42
N ALA A 22 -13.49 -13.57 7.23
CA ALA A 22 -13.98 -13.86 5.89
C ALA A 22 -14.31 -12.58 5.11
N LEU A 23 -13.80 -12.53 3.87
CA LEU A 23 -14.25 -11.62 2.83
C LEU A 23 -14.95 -12.43 1.74
N MET A 24 -16.10 -11.95 1.30
CA MET A 24 -16.85 -12.54 0.19
C MET A 24 -17.32 -11.45 -0.75
N VAL A 25 -17.02 -11.60 -2.04
CA VAL A 25 -17.49 -10.72 -3.11
C VAL A 25 -18.38 -11.53 -4.04
N ILE A 26 -19.59 -11.06 -4.28
CA ILE A 26 -20.51 -11.59 -5.29
C ILE A 26 -20.65 -10.52 -6.36
N GLU A 27 -20.30 -10.87 -7.58
CA GLU A 27 -20.22 -9.92 -8.70
C GLU A 27 -20.89 -10.48 -9.95
N GLU A 28 -21.33 -9.59 -10.82
CA GLU A 28 -21.76 -9.94 -12.17
C GLU A 28 -20.58 -10.44 -13.01
N ARG A 29 -20.80 -11.52 -13.76
CA ARG A 29 -19.81 -12.10 -14.67
C ARG A 29 -19.42 -11.08 -15.76
N GLY A 30 -18.17 -10.63 -15.75
CA GLY A 30 -17.64 -9.68 -16.72
C GLY A 30 -16.45 -8.89 -16.18
N GLU A 31 -15.85 -8.04 -17.01
CA GLU A 31 -14.62 -7.30 -16.67
C GLU A 31 -14.86 -6.11 -15.73
N PHE A 32 -16.10 -5.61 -15.65
CA PHE A 32 -16.53 -4.50 -14.79
C PHE A 32 -17.89 -4.79 -14.16
N GLY A 33 -17.97 -5.93 -13.47
CA GLY A 33 -19.22 -6.42 -12.89
C GLY A 33 -19.72 -5.56 -11.75
N ARG A 34 -21.03 -5.28 -11.76
CA ARG A 34 -21.76 -4.79 -10.60
C ARG A 34 -21.61 -5.79 -9.45
N TYR A 35 -21.39 -5.35 -8.21
CA TYR A 35 -21.08 -6.26 -7.10
C TYR A 35 -21.74 -5.91 -5.78
N VAL A 36 -21.73 -6.90 -4.88
CA VAL A 36 -21.93 -6.77 -3.44
C VAL A 36 -20.76 -7.47 -2.74
N GLN A 37 -20.28 -6.91 -1.64
CA GLN A 37 -19.23 -7.51 -0.83
C GLN A 37 -19.59 -7.58 0.64
N PHE A 38 -18.99 -8.52 1.34
CA PHE A 38 -19.18 -8.79 2.75
C PHE A 38 -17.83 -8.94 3.44
N VAL A 39 -17.71 -8.38 4.65
CA VAL A 39 -16.54 -8.53 5.52
C VAL A 39 -17.03 -8.93 6.89
N HIS A 40 -16.65 -10.11 7.36
CA HIS A 40 -17.00 -10.58 8.70
C HIS A 40 -15.86 -10.27 9.66
N MET A 41 -16.05 -9.25 10.50
CA MET A 41 -15.14 -8.88 11.57
C MET A 41 -15.53 -9.56 12.87
N ASP A 42 -14.73 -9.38 13.92
CA ASP A 42 -14.98 -9.97 15.24
C ASP A 42 -16.24 -9.40 15.90
N ASP A 43 -16.56 -8.13 15.67
CA ASP A 43 -17.68 -7.44 16.31
C ASP A 43 -18.87 -7.14 15.38
N ASN A 44 -18.71 -7.35 14.06
CA ASN A 44 -19.75 -7.05 13.08
C ASN A 44 -19.62 -7.86 11.77
N LEU A 45 -20.72 -7.95 11.03
CA LEU A 45 -20.73 -8.31 9.61
C LEU A 45 -21.07 -7.06 8.81
N TYR A 46 -20.10 -6.61 8.02
CA TYR A 46 -20.23 -5.48 7.12
C TYR A 46 -20.66 -5.95 5.73
N ALA A 47 -21.50 -5.15 5.05
CA ALA A 47 -21.91 -5.40 3.69
C ALA A 47 -21.92 -4.10 2.88
N GLU A 48 -21.40 -4.17 1.66
CA GLU A 48 -21.45 -3.07 0.71
C GLU A 48 -22.10 -3.50 -0.60
N LEU A 49 -22.87 -2.60 -1.19
CA LEU A 49 -23.45 -2.71 -2.50
C LEU A 49 -22.89 -1.57 -3.37
N MET A 50 -22.41 -1.90 -4.56
CA MET A 50 -21.84 -0.93 -5.50
C MET A 50 -22.82 0.23 -5.74
N SER A 51 -22.33 1.48 -5.74
CA SER A 51 -23.14 2.66 -6.08
C SER A 51 -22.71 3.29 -7.41
N ASP A 52 -23.56 4.18 -7.92
CA ASP A 52 -23.28 5.03 -9.08
C ASP A 52 -22.12 6.03 -8.88
N ARG A 53 -21.65 6.24 -7.64
CA ARG A 53 -20.42 6.99 -7.35
C ARG A 53 -19.15 6.21 -7.62
N ASN A 54 -19.25 4.90 -7.81
CA ASN A 54 -18.09 4.09 -8.16
C ASN A 54 -17.72 4.33 -9.64
N PRO A 55 -16.48 4.77 -9.96
CA PRO A 55 -16.09 5.14 -11.31
C PRO A 55 -16.10 3.97 -12.30
N ALA A 56 -16.11 2.72 -11.81
CA ALA A 56 -16.24 1.53 -12.65
C ALA A 56 -17.67 1.31 -13.16
N VAL A 57 -18.68 2.01 -12.62
CA VAL A 57 -20.05 1.91 -13.08
C VAL A 57 -20.23 2.65 -14.40
N THR A 58 -20.50 1.90 -15.46
CA THR A 58 -20.79 2.47 -16.79
C THR A 58 -22.22 2.99 -16.92
N GLN A 59 -23.12 2.60 -16.02
CA GLN A 59 -24.53 3.00 -16.02
C GLN A 59 -24.94 3.48 -14.63
N ALA A 60 -25.12 4.79 -14.48
CA ALA A 60 -25.61 5.38 -13.24
C ALA A 60 -26.99 4.85 -12.86
N GLN A 61 -27.21 4.69 -11.55
CA GLN A 61 -28.48 4.30 -10.97
C GLN A 61 -29.50 5.44 -11.14
N THR A 62 -30.76 5.13 -11.42
CA THR A 62 -31.81 6.17 -11.46
C THR A 62 -32.17 6.64 -10.05
N PRO A 63 -32.72 7.85 -9.88
CA PRO A 63 -33.20 8.32 -8.57
C PRO A 63 -34.17 7.35 -7.90
N GLU A 64 -35.02 6.67 -8.67
CA GLU A 64 -35.96 5.66 -8.18
C GLU A 64 -35.24 4.42 -7.66
N GLN A 65 -34.17 3.98 -8.33
CA GLN A 65 -33.34 2.87 -7.87
C GLN A 65 -32.60 3.24 -6.57
N CYS A 66 -32.04 4.44 -6.48
CA CYS A 66 -31.39 4.93 -5.25
C CYS A 66 -32.38 5.01 -4.08
N GLN A 67 -33.59 5.52 -4.33
CA GLN A 67 -34.67 5.56 -3.32
C GLN A 67 -35.08 4.16 -2.87
N LEU A 68 -35.17 3.20 -3.80
CA LEU A 68 -35.47 1.81 -3.50
C LEU A 68 -34.38 1.20 -2.60
N ILE A 69 -33.10 1.38 -2.96
CA ILE A 69 -31.96 0.85 -2.18
C ILE A 69 -31.96 1.43 -0.76
N ALA A 70 -32.13 2.75 -0.62
CA ALA A 70 -32.26 3.39 0.68
C ALA A 70 -33.45 2.85 1.48
N GLY A 71 -34.60 2.64 0.82
CA GLY A 71 -35.81 2.09 1.44
C GLY A 71 -35.67 0.65 1.97
N LEU A 72 -34.73 -0.13 1.44
CA LEU A 72 -34.39 -1.46 1.94
C LEU A 72 -33.58 -1.43 3.25
N GLY A 73 -33.03 -0.26 3.60
CA GLY A 73 -32.21 -0.06 4.79
C GLY A 73 -30.70 -0.01 4.53
N TRP A 74 -30.29 0.10 3.27
CA TRP A 74 -28.91 0.47 2.92
C TRP A 74 -28.67 1.95 3.29
N ARG A 75 -27.46 2.25 3.75
CA ARG A 75 -26.99 3.61 4.07
C ARG A 75 -26.31 4.21 2.85
N GLU A 76 -26.46 5.53 2.69
CA GLU A 76 -26.00 6.26 1.52
C GLU A 76 -24.46 6.27 1.38
N PRO A 77 -23.91 6.22 0.15
CA PRO A 77 -22.49 6.43 -0.08
C PRO A 77 -21.94 7.72 0.55
N GLY A 78 -20.71 7.67 1.07
CA GLY A 78 -20.07 8.80 1.76
C GLY A 78 -20.52 9.01 3.21
N THR A 79 -21.40 8.15 3.72
CA THR A 79 -21.74 8.12 5.16
C THR A 79 -21.05 6.98 5.90
N SER A 80 -20.40 6.09 5.17
CA SER A 80 -19.63 5.00 5.75
C SER A 80 -18.34 5.54 6.34
N PRO A 81 -17.89 5.03 7.49
CA PRO A 81 -16.52 5.22 7.92
C PRO A 81 -15.50 4.62 6.93
N GLU A 82 -15.88 3.57 6.21
CA GLU A 82 -14.99 2.63 5.52
C GLU A 82 -14.97 2.77 3.99
N SER A 83 -16.02 3.36 3.39
CA SER A 83 -16.15 3.48 1.93
C SER A 83 -16.97 4.70 1.53
N ASP A 84 -16.31 5.62 0.82
CA ASP A 84 -16.94 6.86 0.39
C ASP A 84 -17.84 6.69 -0.85
N SER A 85 -17.73 5.56 -1.56
CA SER A 85 -18.41 5.37 -2.84
C SER A 85 -19.46 4.27 -2.88
N ASN A 86 -19.69 3.47 -1.83
CA ASN A 86 -20.65 2.37 -1.89
C ASN A 86 -21.82 2.54 -0.93
N TRP A 87 -22.96 1.94 -1.28
CA TRP A 87 -24.06 1.75 -0.33
C TRP A 87 -23.62 0.73 0.71
N TRP A 88 -24.02 0.90 1.96
CA TRP A 88 -23.51 0.02 3.02
C TRP A 88 -24.49 -0.28 4.13
N THR A 89 -24.23 -1.35 4.87
CA THR A 89 -24.91 -1.66 6.13
C THR A 89 -24.02 -2.54 7.00
N ALA A 90 -24.32 -2.62 8.29
CA ALA A 90 -23.58 -3.45 9.22
C ALA A 90 -24.53 -4.12 10.23
N LEU A 91 -24.27 -5.38 10.52
CA LEU A 91 -24.94 -6.14 11.57
C LEU A 91 -23.98 -6.34 12.74
N LYS A 92 -24.36 -5.88 13.93
CA LYS A 92 -23.53 -6.02 15.13
C LYS A 92 -23.63 -7.44 15.71
N CYS A 93 -22.49 -8.01 16.09
CA CYS A 93 -22.43 -9.30 16.77
C CYS A 93 -22.94 -9.23 18.22
N PRO A 94 -23.60 -10.28 18.74
CA PRO A 94 -23.99 -11.50 18.02
C PRO A 94 -25.17 -11.28 17.07
N ILE A 95 -25.05 -11.76 15.83
CA ILE A 95 -26.06 -11.59 14.78
C ILE A 95 -27.13 -12.68 14.89
N ARG A 96 -28.41 -12.30 14.82
CA ARG A 96 -29.51 -13.28 14.89
C ARG A 96 -29.81 -13.85 13.51
N THR A 97 -30.30 -15.08 13.44
CA THR A 97 -30.73 -15.71 12.16
C THR A 97 -31.72 -14.86 11.35
N ALA A 98 -32.60 -14.11 12.03
CA ALA A 98 -33.53 -13.20 11.37
C ALA A 98 -32.83 -12.02 10.68
N ASP A 99 -31.71 -11.56 11.24
CA ASP A 99 -30.93 -10.44 10.70
C ASP A 99 -30.16 -10.88 9.44
N TYR A 100 -29.58 -12.09 9.42
CA TYR A 100 -28.98 -12.66 8.20
C TYR A 100 -30.00 -12.80 7.06
N ARG A 101 -31.22 -13.27 7.36
CA ARG A 101 -32.29 -13.36 6.36
C ARG A 101 -32.68 -11.98 5.84
N ARG A 102 -32.80 -10.99 6.72
CA ARG A 102 -33.09 -9.61 6.33
C ARG A 102 -32.00 -9.05 5.42
N LEU A 103 -30.72 -9.23 5.77
CA LEU A 103 -29.59 -8.80 4.96
C LEU A 103 -29.60 -9.49 3.59
N ALA A 104 -29.82 -10.80 3.54
CA ALA A 104 -29.92 -11.51 2.26
C ALA A 104 -31.07 -10.99 1.38
N THR A 105 -32.24 -10.67 1.95
CA THR A 105 -33.33 -10.01 1.22
C THR A 105 -32.91 -8.64 0.69
N MET A 106 -32.21 -7.83 1.51
CA MET A 106 -31.70 -6.51 1.09
C MET A 106 -30.71 -6.63 -0.08
N VAL A 107 -29.84 -7.65 -0.05
CA VAL A 107 -28.87 -7.93 -1.11
C VAL A 107 -29.58 -8.35 -2.39
N VAL A 108 -30.53 -9.29 -2.32
CA VAL A 108 -31.28 -9.75 -3.50
C VAL A 108 -32.01 -8.60 -4.19
N SER A 109 -32.73 -7.77 -3.42
CA SER A 109 -33.40 -6.60 -3.98
C SER A 109 -32.41 -5.54 -4.46
N GLY A 110 -31.29 -5.36 -3.77
CA GLY A 110 -30.21 -4.46 -4.21
C GLY A 110 -29.64 -4.87 -5.57
N LEU A 111 -29.30 -6.14 -5.75
CA LEU A 111 -28.76 -6.69 -7.00
C LEU A 111 -29.80 -6.67 -8.13
N ARG A 112 -31.00 -7.19 -7.87
CA ARG A 112 -32.06 -7.35 -8.89
C ARG A 112 -32.71 -6.03 -9.26
N ASP A 113 -33.23 -5.32 -8.25
CA ASP A 113 -34.10 -4.15 -8.46
C ASP A 113 -33.28 -2.85 -8.48
N GLY A 114 -32.26 -2.77 -7.61
CA GLY A 114 -31.39 -1.60 -7.49
C GLY A 114 -30.31 -1.52 -8.59
N LEU A 115 -29.62 -2.63 -8.84
CA LEU A 115 -28.56 -2.71 -9.85
C LEU A 115 -29.05 -3.22 -11.19
N GLY A 116 -30.23 -3.85 -11.28
CA GLY A 116 -30.80 -4.30 -12.55
C GLY A 116 -30.23 -5.62 -13.07
N MET A 117 -29.80 -6.52 -12.17
CA MET A 117 -29.34 -7.86 -12.55
C MET A 117 -30.52 -8.78 -12.85
N SER A 118 -30.46 -9.51 -13.96
CA SER A 118 -31.59 -10.31 -14.43
C SER A 118 -31.76 -11.63 -13.67
N SER A 119 -30.65 -12.32 -13.38
CA SER A 119 -30.66 -13.66 -12.79
C SER A 119 -29.47 -13.88 -11.84
N PRO A 120 -29.62 -14.70 -10.78
CA PRO A 120 -28.47 -15.16 -10.00
C PRO A 120 -27.45 -15.93 -10.84
N GLY A 121 -27.87 -16.54 -11.95
CA GLY A 121 -27.00 -17.29 -12.85
C GLY A 121 -25.94 -16.46 -13.58
N ASP A 122 -26.11 -15.15 -13.59
CA ASP A 122 -25.16 -14.18 -14.14
C ASP A 122 -24.08 -13.80 -13.11
N LEU A 123 -24.19 -14.30 -11.88
CA LEU A 123 -23.25 -14.00 -10.80
C LEU A 123 -22.10 -15.01 -10.75
N THR A 124 -21.00 -14.54 -10.18
CA THR A 124 -19.88 -15.33 -9.70
C THR A 124 -19.50 -14.88 -8.30
N TYR A 125 -18.80 -15.74 -7.54
CA TYR A 125 -18.29 -15.38 -6.22
C TYR A 125 -16.78 -15.51 -6.12
N ARG A 126 -16.19 -14.73 -5.22
CA ARG A 126 -14.86 -14.93 -4.65
C ARG A 126 -14.98 -14.85 -3.14
N ALA A 127 -14.30 -15.74 -2.44
CA ALA A 127 -14.26 -15.69 -0.98
C ALA A 127 -12.92 -16.18 -0.47
N TRP A 128 -12.41 -15.53 0.58
CA TRP A 128 -11.15 -15.85 1.23
C TRP A 128 -11.17 -15.39 2.69
N ASN A 129 -10.25 -15.89 3.50
CA ASN A 129 -10.09 -15.47 4.90
C ASN A 129 -8.80 -14.65 5.04
N SER A 130 -8.91 -13.35 5.30
CA SER A 130 -7.74 -12.47 5.46
C SER A 130 -6.90 -12.85 6.67
N LEU A 131 -7.53 -13.26 7.77
CA LEU A 131 -6.84 -13.66 9.00
C LEU A 131 -6.11 -15.00 8.88
N GLU A 132 -6.40 -15.79 7.83
CA GLU A 132 -5.72 -17.05 7.54
C GLU A 132 -4.84 -16.93 6.30
N GLY A 133 -4.26 -15.76 6.05
CA GLY A 133 -3.32 -15.55 4.94
C GLY A 133 -3.99 -15.60 3.57
N ASN A 134 -5.23 -15.09 3.46
CA ASN A 134 -6.06 -15.09 2.26
C ASN A 134 -6.36 -16.51 1.72
N LEU A 135 -6.45 -17.50 2.61
CA LEU A 135 -6.86 -18.85 2.20
C LEU A 135 -8.26 -18.81 1.57
N PRO A 136 -8.45 -19.43 0.39
CA PRO A 136 -9.76 -19.49 -0.26
C PRO A 136 -10.84 -20.12 0.62
N LEU A 137 -12.03 -19.52 0.58
CA LEU A 137 -13.24 -20.07 1.20
C LEU A 137 -14.17 -20.64 0.13
N GLU A 138 -14.70 -21.82 0.40
CA GLU A 138 -15.68 -22.46 -0.47
C GLU A 138 -17.11 -22.07 -0.05
N VAL A 139 -17.89 -21.56 -1.01
CA VAL A 139 -19.27 -21.07 -0.81
C VAL A 139 -20.20 -21.90 -1.69
N SER A 140 -20.44 -23.14 -1.28
CA SER A 140 -21.09 -24.15 -2.12
C SER A 140 -22.63 -24.05 -2.16
N GLY A 141 -23.26 -23.38 -1.20
CA GLY A 141 -24.71 -23.31 -1.08
C GLY A 141 -25.39 -22.38 -2.08
N LEU A 142 -24.64 -21.46 -2.72
CA LEU A 142 -25.22 -20.43 -3.60
C LEU A 142 -25.53 -20.89 -5.04
N ASP A 143 -25.10 -22.09 -5.48
CA ASP A 143 -25.25 -22.59 -6.86
C ASP A 143 -24.79 -21.57 -7.95
N ILE A 144 -23.79 -20.76 -7.63
CA ILE A 144 -23.12 -19.85 -8.56
C ILE A 144 -21.65 -20.23 -8.69
N ALA A 145 -21.06 -19.96 -9.87
CA ALA A 145 -19.69 -20.34 -10.12
C ALA A 145 -18.71 -19.47 -9.32
N ARG A 146 -17.64 -20.07 -8.81
CA ARG A 146 -16.49 -19.31 -8.32
C ARG A 146 -15.87 -18.57 -9.50
N ALA A 147 -15.62 -17.26 -9.35
CA ALA A 147 -14.91 -16.51 -10.37
C ALA A 147 -13.50 -17.11 -10.53
N PRO A 148 -12.97 -17.19 -11.76
CA PRO A 148 -11.59 -17.61 -11.94
C PRO A 148 -10.70 -16.68 -11.12
N GLU A 149 -9.70 -17.25 -10.43
CA GLU A 149 -8.65 -16.41 -9.87
C GLU A 149 -8.12 -15.53 -11.01
N PRO A 150 -7.94 -14.22 -10.78
CA PRO A 150 -7.25 -13.41 -11.75
C PRO A 150 -5.92 -14.11 -12.09
N PRO A 151 -5.44 -14.07 -13.34
CA PRO A 151 -4.17 -14.69 -13.68
C PRO A 151 -3.06 -14.04 -12.85
N LEU A 152 -2.75 -14.65 -11.71
CA LEU A 152 -1.63 -14.30 -10.86
C LEU A 152 -0.39 -14.52 -11.72
N ALA A 153 0.29 -13.45 -12.11
CA ALA A 153 1.69 -13.56 -12.46
C ALA A 153 2.36 -14.22 -11.24
N ARG A 154 2.84 -15.47 -11.41
CA ARG A 154 3.45 -16.26 -10.34
C ARG A 154 4.47 -15.39 -9.58
N GLY A 155 4.18 -15.05 -8.33
CA GLY A 155 5.04 -14.24 -7.46
C GLY A 155 4.63 -12.79 -7.25
N ALA A 156 3.56 -12.30 -7.87
CA ALA A 156 2.98 -10.99 -7.55
C ALA A 156 1.92 -11.15 -6.45
N ALA A 157 2.15 -10.54 -5.29
CA ALA A 157 1.04 -10.09 -4.45
C ALA A 157 0.14 -9.24 -5.34
N TRP A 158 -1.10 -9.69 -5.52
CA TRP A 158 -2.12 -9.03 -6.35
C TRP A 158 -2.35 -7.61 -5.78
N PRO A 159 -2.53 -6.58 -6.62
CA PRO A 159 -2.12 -5.22 -6.28
C PRO A 159 -2.88 -4.67 -5.06
N PRO A 160 -2.29 -3.70 -4.35
CA PRO A 160 -3.05 -2.90 -3.39
C PRO A 160 -4.24 -2.33 -4.14
N SER A 161 -5.42 -2.50 -3.54
CA SER A 161 -6.68 -1.93 -3.97
C SER A 161 -6.47 -0.53 -4.54
N ALA A 162 -7.07 -0.24 -5.69
CA ALA A 162 -7.34 1.14 -6.05
C ALA A 162 -8.22 1.73 -4.93
N ASP A 163 -7.59 2.48 -4.03
CA ASP A 163 -8.17 3.41 -3.03
C ASP A 163 -9.33 2.92 -2.14
N TYR A 164 -9.56 1.62 -1.95
CA TYR A 164 -10.61 1.13 -1.05
C TYR A 164 -10.11 -0.01 -0.15
N SER A 165 -9.78 0.33 1.10
CA SER A 165 -9.69 -0.60 2.24
C SER A 165 -10.74 -0.20 3.29
N PRO A 166 -11.79 -1.02 3.50
CA PRO A 166 -12.89 -0.71 4.40
C PRO A 166 -12.59 -1.07 5.87
N LEU A 167 -11.38 -0.84 6.39
CA LEU A 167 -11.05 -1.20 7.79
C LEU A 167 -10.58 -0.01 8.65
N THR A 168 -10.52 1.19 8.09
CA THR A 168 -9.69 2.27 8.66
C THR A 168 -10.40 3.28 9.56
N SER A 169 -11.66 3.06 9.99
CA SER A 169 -12.45 4.18 10.53
C SER A 169 -13.45 3.80 11.64
N LEU A 170 -13.00 3.02 12.63
CA LEU A 170 -13.78 2.79 13.86
C LEU A 170 -13.07 3.14 15.17
N CYS A 171 -11.86 3.71 15.14
CA CYS A 171 -11.13 4.06 16.37
C CYS A 171 -10.64 5.52 16.38
N SER A 172 -11.55 6.50 16.51
CA SER A 172 -11.25 7.82 17.11
C SER A 172 -12.49 8.71 17.24
N VAL A 173 -13.19 8.66 18.38
CA VAL A 173 -13.97 9.82 18.87
C VAL A 173 -13.78 9.97 20.38
N GLY A 174 -13.04 11.01 20.77
CA GLY A 174 -12.93 11.55 22.12
C GLY A 174 -12.58 13.05 22.07
N PRO A 175 -13.04 13.88 23.03
CA PRO A 175 -13.45 15.26 22.76
C PRO A 175 -12.42 16.32 23.14
N SER A 176 -12.33 17.42 22.36
CA SER A 176 -11.95 18.78 22.81
C SER A 176 -12.16 19.77 21.65
N ALA A 177 -13.13 20.68 21.70
CA ALA A 177 -13.22 21.91 22.50
C ALA A 177 -12.34 23.06 21.95
N LEU A 178 -13.01 23.95 21.20
CA LEU A 178 -12.96 25.41 21.29
C LEU A 178 -11.63 26.06 21.73
N ARG A 179 -10.96 26.75 20.80
CA ARG A 179 -10.35 28.05 21.08
C ARG A 179 -10.27 28.88 19.81
N GLY A 180 -10.78 30.10 19.88
CA GLY A 180 -10.77 31.06 18.78
C GLY A 180 -9.64 32.09 18.88
N GLU A 181 -9.79 33.03 17.95
CA GLU A 181 -9.24 34.39 17.87
C GLU A 181 -7.86 34.58 17.22
N ASP A 182 -7.95 35.16 16.02
CA ASP A 182 -7.41 36.46 15.60
C ASP A 182 -5.91 36.68 15.32
N ALA A 183 -5.71 37.26 14.13
CA ALA A 183 -4.95 38.47 13.81
C ALA A 183 -3.81 38.33 12.76
N SER A 184 -4.12 38.89 11.58
CA SER A 184 -3.39 39.96 10.88
C SER A 184 -2.08 39.71 10.12
N ASP A 185 -2.14 40.11 8.84
CA ASP A 185 -1.18 40.92 8.04
C ASP A 185 0.32 40.87 8.37
N GLU A 186 1.15 40.50 7.39
CA GLU A 186 2.01 41.47 6.67
C GLU A 186 2.75 40.84 5.48
N SER A 187 2.86 41.67 4.43
CA SER A 187 3.58 41.50 3.17
C SER A 187 5.11 41.38 3.31
N ALA A 188 5.77 40.70 2.36
CA ALA A 188 6.88 41.31 1.61
C ALA A 188 7.37 40.41 0.44
N ASP A 189 7.52 41.07 -0.70
CA ASP A 189 8.32 40.69 -1.87
C ASP A 189 9.71 40.16 -1.51
N ASN A 190 10.18 39.14 -2.24
CA ASN A 190 11.56 39.17 -2.73
C ASN A 190 11.77 38.30 -3.98
N SER A 191 11.91 38.98 -5.12
CA SER A 191 12.47 38.42 -6.34
C SER A 191 14.00 38.46 -6.27
N ALA A 192 14.67 37.32 -6.47
CA ALA A 192 16.08 37.31 -6.81
C ALA A 192 16.38 36.17 -7.81
N SER A 193 16.76 36.57 -9.02
CA SER A 193 17.34 35.73 -10.07
C SER A 193 18.56 34.97 -9.58
N SER A 194 18.60 33.66 -9.83
CA SER A 194 19.81 32.85 -9.67
C SER A 194 20.42 32.55 -11.03
N ALA A 195 21.69 32.94 -11.18
CA ALA A 195 22.49 32.77 -12.38
C ALA A 195 23.15 31.38 -12.40
N LEU A 196 23.20 30.80 -13.61
CA LEU A 196 23.88 29.54 -13.95
C LEU A 196 25.38 29.60 -13.61
N ALA A 197 25.89 28.55 -12.97
CA ALA A 197 27.31 28.23 -12.86
C ALA A 197 27.61 26.89 -13.59
N PRO A 198 28.81 26.72 -14.16
CA PRO A 198 29.10 25.70 -15.16
C PRO A 198 29.48 24.33 -14.58
N GLU A 199 29.27 23.30 -15.40
CA GLU A 199 29.60 21.89 -15.18
C GLU A 199 31.09 21.68 -14.81
N GLY A 200 31.32 21.16 -13.62
CA GLY A 200 32.61 20.66 -13.16
C GLY A 200 32.62 19.13 -13.17
N ILE A 201 33.46 18.55 -14.03
CA ILE A 201 33.78 17.11 -14.05
C ILE A 201 34.43 16.75 -12.72
N TRP A 202 33.82 15.83 -11.98
CA TRP A 202 34.35 15.29 -10.73
C TRP A 202 35.34 14.15 -11.02
N GLU A 203 36.55 14.24 -10.49
CA GLU A 203 37.53 13.14 -10.41
C GLU A 203 37.67 12.68 -8.94
N PRO A 204 37.68 11.36 -8.67
CA PRO A 204 37.82 10.83 -7.32
C PRO A 204 39.24 11.04 -6.76
N PRO A 205 39.39 11.22 -5.43
CA PRO A 205 40.70 11.36 -4.81
C PRO A 205 41.51 10.04 -4.87
N PRO A 206 42.85 10.12 -4.92
CA PRO A 206 43.69 8.93 -4.96
C PRO A 206 43.62 8.16 -3.64
N LEU A 207 43.59 6.83 -3.76
CA LEU A 207 43.61 5.91 -2.62
C LEU A 207 44.90 6.11 -1.78
N PRO A 208 44.82 6.08 -0.45
CA PRO A 208 46.00 6.06 0.39
C PRO A 208 46.75 4.73 0.21
N GLY A 209 48.06 4.86 -0.01
CA GLY A 209 48.95 3.78 -0.39
C GLY A 209 49.11 2.66 0.64
N ASP A 210 49.40 1.47 0.11
CA ASP A 210 49.74 0.27 0.84
C ASP A 210 50.83 0.49 1.90
N SER A 211 50.58 0.01 3.11
CA SER A 211 51.60 -0.19 4.14
C SER A 211 51.32 -1.47 4.93
N SER A 212 51.96 -2.54 4.46
CA SER A 212 52.65 -3.59 5.24
C SER A 212 51.99 -4.18 6.49
N SER A 213 51.54 -5.43 6.34
CA SER A 213 51.86 -6.62 7.15
C SER A 213 51.96 -6.49 8.67
N VAL A 214 50.95 -7.02 9.39
CA VAL A 214 51.14 -7.67 10.70
C VAL A 214 50.27 -8.93 10.73
N GLY A 215 50.90 -10.09 10.92
CA GLY A 215 50.24 -11.38 11.09
C GLY A 215 49.58 -11.49 12.46
N GLY A 216 48.31 -11.88 12.47
CA GLY A 216 47.51 -12.17 13.67
C GLY A 216 46.74 -13.48 13.49
N SER A 217 46.85 -14.34 14.49
CA SER A 217 46.39 -15.73 14.54
C SER A 217 44.87 -15.92 14.40
N LEU A 218 44.47 -16.86 13.55
CA LEU A 218 43.10 -17.29 13.25
C LEU A 218 42.61 -18.34 14.27
N THR A 219 42.31 -17.94 15.50
CA THR A 219 41.56 -18.77 16.46
C THR A 219 40.95 -17.88 17.54
N ASP A 220 39.84 -17.22 17.24
CA ASP A 220 38.78 -16.86 18.20
C ASP A 220 37.62 -16.17 17.46
N CYS A 221 36.73 -16.97 16.88
CA CYS A 221 35.45 -16.51 16.33
C CYS A 221 34.32 -16.87 17.31
N ARG A 222 34.29 -16.22 18.47
CA ARG A 222 33.04 -16.01 19.22
C ARG A 222 32.61 -14.56 18.96
N GLY A 223 31.80 -14.40 17.92
CA GLY A 223 31.43 -13.11 17.36
C GLY A 223 30.72 -12.21 18.37
N SER A 224 31.32 -11.04 18.59
CA SER A 224 30.73 -9.93 19.34
C SER A 224 29.51 -9.40 18.60
N SER A 225 28.41 -9.20 19.32
CA SER A 225 27.16 -8.55 18.87
C SER A 225 27.35 -7.07 18.49
N ASP A 226 28.57 -6.55 18.52
CA ASP A 226 28.89 -5.13 18.31
C ASP A 226 28.92 -4.71 16.84
N TYR A 227 28.93 -5.66 15.89
CA TYR A 227 28.95 -5.37 14.44
C TYR A 227 27.61 -4.93 13.85
N LEU A 228 26.53 -4.94 14.63
CA LEU A 228 25.20 -4.47 14.21
C LEU A 228 24.83 -3.09 14.75
N ARG A 229 25.74 -2.41 15.47
CA ARG A 229 25.51 -1.00 15.80
C ARG A 229 25.87 -0.14 14.60
N SER A 230 24.88 0.08 13.73
CA SER A 230 24.91 1.21 12.80
C SER A 230 25.29 2.47 13.59
N PRO A 231 26.18 3.33 13.06
CA PRO A 231 26.46 4.61 13.71
C PRO A 231 25.14 5.32 13.98
N PRO A 232 24.96 5.96 15.16
CA PRO A 232 23.74 6.71 15.45
C PRO A 232 23.64 7.85 14.44
N PHE A 233 22.83 7.65 13.40
CA PHE A 233 22.46 8.68 12.46
C PHE A 233 21.29 9.45 13.08
N ASN A 234 21.54 10.69 13.49
CA ASN A 234 20.47 11.62 13.81
C ASN A 234 19.96 12.16 12.48
N PRO A 235 18.77 11.75 11.99
CA PRO A 235 18.21 12.38 10.82
C PRO A 235 18.13 13.89 11.07
N PRO A 236 18.43 14.73 10.07
CA PRO A 236 18.14 16.16 10.19
C PRO A 236 16.67 16.30 10.60
N ALA A 237 16.40 17.20 11.55
CA ALA A 237 15.03 17.41 12.02
C ALA A 237 14.16 17.69 10.78
N PRO A 238 13.17 16.84 10.49
CA PRO A 238 12.34 16.99 9.31
C PRO A 238 11.66 18.37 9.35
N PRO A 239 11.59 19.09 8.22
CA PRO A 239 10.87 20.35 8.17
C PRO A 239 9.39 20.08 8.48
N ALA A 240 8.84 20.80 9.46
CA ALA A 240 7.45 20.59 9.85
C ALA A 240 6.50 20.91 8.68
N ASP A 241 5.61 19.95 8.36
CA ASP A 241 4.39 20.15 7.58
C ASP A 241 4.58 20.57 6.11
N LEU A 242 5.59 20.01 5.43
CA LEU A 242 5.73 20.22 3.98
C LEU A 242 4.82 19.30 3.18
N SER A 243 4.07 19.90 2.25
CA SER A 243 3.32 19.18 1.21
C SER A 243 4.22 18.45 0.21
N GLU A 244 5.52 18.75 0.17
CA GLU A 244 6.46 18.14 -0.76
C GLU A 244 7.88 18.16 -0.18
N MET A 245 8.57 17.01 -0.20
CA MET A 245 10.00 16.93 0.09
C MET A 245 10.81 17.63 -1.01
N THR A 246 11.82 18.41 -0.62
CA THR A 246 12.80 18.91 -1.59
C THR A 246 13.62 17.75 -2.20
N SER A 247 14.25 17.99 -3.35
CA SER A 247 15.11 17.00 -4.01
C SER A 247 16.22 16.45 -3.10
N SER A 248 16.83 17.31 -2.27
CA SER A 248 17.87 16.90 -1.31
C SER A 248 17.29 16.07 -0.16
N GLU A 249 16.12 16.46 0.37
CA GLU A 249 15.46 15.70 1.44
C GLU A 249 15.03 14.32 0.97
N LEU A 250 14.50 14.22 -0.25
CA LEU A 250 14.18 12.93 -0.86
C LEU A 250 15.41 12.04 -1.00
N VAL A 251 16.51 12.56 -1.52
CA VAL A 251 17.74 11.78 -1.71
C VAL A 251 18.28 11.28 -0.37
N GLU A 252 18.33 12.13 0.66
CA GLU A 252 18.75 11.74 2.01
C GLU A 252 17.80 10.72 2.63
N PHE A 253 16.47 10.91 2.49
CA PHE A 253 15.46 9.97 2.98
C PHE A 253 15.60 8.59 2.32
N VAL A 254 15.73 8.53 0.99
CA VAL A 254 15.93 7.28 0.25
C VAL A 254 17.27 6.65 0.63
N ARG A 255 18.36 7.42 0.71
CA ARG A 255 19.68 6.91 1.11
C ARG A 255 19.62 6.30 2.49
N TRP A 256 18.90 6.95 3.40
CA TRP A 256 18.74 6.49 4.76
C TRP A 256 17.96 5.16 4.83
N ILE A 257 16.78 5.06 4.19
CA ILE A 257 16.01 3.80 4.16
C ILE A 257 16.82 2.66 3.53
N ARG A 258 17.52 2.94 2.42
CA ARG A 258 18.32 1.93 1.71
C ARG A 258 19.52 1.45 2.53
N ASN A 259 20.07 2.31 3.39
CA ASN A 259 21.18 2.01 4.28
C ASN A 259 20.76 1.57 5.69
N LEU A 260 19.46 1.51 5.98
CA LEU A 260 18.99 1.07 7.27
C LEU A 260 19.34 -0.41 7.44
N ALA A 261 20.14 -0.71 8.47
CA ALA A 261 20.43 -2.08 8.83
C ALA A 261 19.26 -2.64 9.64
N TRP A 262 18.35 -3.37 9.01
CA TRP A 262 17.19 -3.96 9.69
C TRP A 262 16.73 -5.24 9.00
N GLY A 263 16.14 -6.16 9.77
CA GLY A 263 15.76 -7.49 9.32
C GLY A 263 14.50 -7.54 8.45
N TRP A 264 13.91 -6.38 8.11
CA TRP A 264 12.56 -6.30 7.52
C TRP A 264 11.57 -7.20 8.28
N ASN A 265 11.80 -7.35 9.58
CA ASN A 265 11.00 -8.14 10.48
C ASN A 265 10.18 -7.18 11.34
N ILE A 266 8.94 -7.55 11.65
CA ILE A 266 8.05 -6.73 12.49
C ILE A 266 8.67 -6.36 13.84
N TYR A 267 9.58 -7.18 14.38
CA TYR A 267 10.26 -6.89 15.64
C TYR A 267 11.27 -5.73 15.56
N ASP A 268 11.73 -5.38 14.36
CA ASP A 268 12.67 -4.27 14.12
C ASP A 268 11.95 -2.97 13.69
N ILE A 269 10.62 -2.97 13.67
CA ILE A 269 9.82 -1.88 13.10
C ILE A 269 10.04 -0.54 13.79
N GLY A 270 10.41 -0.56 15.08
CA GLY A 270 10.72 0.64 15.84
C GLY A 270 11.83 1.47 15.21
N SER A 271 12.83 0.83 14.59
CA SER A 271 13.93 1.53 13.90
C SER A 271 13.45 2.27 12.65
N VAL A 272 12.57 1.64 11.87
CA VAL A 272 11.97 2.28 10.69
C VAL A 272 11.07 3.42 11.08
N ILE A 273 10.13 3.18 11.99
CA ILE A 273 9.16 4.17 12.42
C ILE A 273 9.85 5.40 13.03
N THR A 274 10.86 5.17 13.87
CA THR A 274 11.63 6.27 14.49
C THR A 274 12.25 7.16 13.44
N ALA A 275 12.87 6.56 12.43
CA ALA A 275 13.68 7.32 11.49
C ALA A 275 12.93 7.70 10.21
N ALA A 276 11.75 7.13 9.98
CA ALA A 276 10.68 7.74 9.19
C ALA A 276 10.03 8.91 9.93
N GLY A 277 10.50 9.30 11.12
CA GLY A 277 10.06 10.50 11.81
C GLY A 277 8.60 10.45 12.27
N LEU A 278 8.16 9.29 12.76
CA LEU A 278 6.81 9.06 13.28
C LEU A 278 6.33 10.22 14.17
N ILE A 279 5.16 10.76 13.83
CA ILE A 279 4.41 11.68 14.69
C ILE A 279 3.32 10.91 15.42
N ASP A 280 2.47 10.22 14.66
CA ASP A 280 1.28 9.56 15.18
C ASP A 280 1.00 8.22 14.50
N LEU A 281 0.56 7.25 15.28
CA LEU A 281 0.14 5.94 14.78
C LEU A 281 -1.33 6.06 14.38
N VAL A 282 -1.60 5.98 13.08
CA VAL A 282 -2.96 6.19 12.54
C VAL A 282 -3.75 4.90 12.57
N ASP A 283 -3.13 3.80 12.13
CA ASP A 283 -3.74 2.49 12.07
C ASP A 283 -2.73 1.38 12.34
N LEU A 284 -3.20 0.31 12.97
CA LEU A 284 -2.46 -0.90 13.25
C LEU A 284 -3.38 -2.09 13.00
N ASN A 285 -3.12 -2.83 11.94
CA ASN A 285 -3.86 -4.03 11.60
C ASN A 285 -2.89 -5.22 11.43
N PRO A 286 -3.38 -6.47 11.36
CA PRO A 286 -2.51 -7.65 11.25
C PRO A 286 -1.60 -7.64 10.02
N ASP A 287 -2.04 -6.95 8.97
CA ASP A 287 -1.36 -6.90 7.68
C ASP A 287 -0.49 -5.64 7.55
N GLY A 288 -0.52 -4.69 8.48
CA GLY A 288 0.28 -3.47 8.32
C GLY A 288 0.10 -2.39 9.37
N ILE A 289 0.90 -1.34 9.21
CA ILE A 289 0.84 -0.13 10.02
C ILE A 289 0.68 1.08 9.11
N ALA A 290 -0.27 1.95 9.44
CA ALA A 290 -0.35 3.29 8.88
C ALA A 290 0.07 4.32 9.94
N PHE A 291 0.89 5.29 9.54
CA PHE A 291 1.34 6.33 10.44
C PHE A 291 1.59 7.67 9.73
N THR A 292 1.61 8.75 10.49
CA THR A 292 2.02 10.07 10.00
C THR A 292 3.48 10.34 10.33
N SER A 293 4.13 11.12 9.48
CA SER A 293 5.54 11.47 9.59
C SER A 293 5.71 12.98 9.54
N ASN A 294 6.80 13.48 10.09
CA ASN A 294 7.23 14.85 9.90
C ASN A 294 7.78 15.14 8.49
N TYR A 295 8.07 14.14 7.66
CA TYR A 295 8.68 14.39 6.35
C TYR A 295 7.70 14.85 5.28
N SER A 296 6.43 14.45 5.36
CA SER A 296 5.41 14.86 4.39
C SER A 296 4.01 14.76 4.98
N THR A 297 3.10 15.56 4.44
CA THR A 297 1.68 15.55 4.80
C THR A 297 0.98 14.34 4.17
N GLY A 298 1.24 13.13 4.64
CA GLY A 298 0.58 11.93 4.13
C GLY A 298 0.73 10.74 5.07
N ARG A 299 -0.03 9.68 4.78
CA ARG A 299 0.07 8.41 5.51
C ARG A 299 1.18 7.55 4.90
N PHE A 300 2.10 7.16 5.78
CA PHE A 300 3.11 6.16 5.53
C PHE A 300 2.50 4.80 5.82
N TYR A 301 2.83 3.81 5.01
CA TYR A 301 2.35 2.45 5.17
C TYR A 301 3.52 1.48 5.27
N LEU A 302 3.43 0.56 6.22
CA LEU A 302 4.27 -0.63 6.29
C LEU A 302 3.33 -1.82 6.10
N ASP A 303 3.46 -2.51 4.98
CA ASP A 303 2.67 -3.71 4.70
C ASP A 303 3.44 -4.95 5.13
N PHE A 304 2.75 -5.94 5.68
CA PHE A 304 3.30 -7.14 6.28
C PHE A 304 2.84 -8.39 5.50
N CYS A 305 3.76 -9.33 5.33
CA CYS A 305 3.49 -10.68 4.88
C CYS A 305 3.96 -11.65 5.96
N GLY A 306 3.06 -11.98 6.90
CA GLY A 306 3.40 -12.71 8.11
C GLY A 306 4.26 -11.87 9.05
N GLU A 307 5.43 -12.37 9.44
CA GLU A 307 6.35 -11.65 10.34
C GLU A 307 7.30 -10.67 9.61
N ARG A 308 7.15 -10.54 8.29
CA ARG A 308 8.06 -9.74 7.44
C ARG A 308 7.35 -8.53 6.87
N VAL A 309 8.06 -7.42 6.77
CA VAL A 309 7.61 -6.26 6.00
C VAL A 309 7.72 -6.60 4.51
N ALA A 310 6.61 -6.54 3.79
CA ALA A 310 6.53 -6.77 2.36
C ALA A 310 7.02 -5.52 1.59
N TYR A 311 6.52 -4.35 1.97
CA TYR A 311 6.99 -3.07 1.46
C TYR A 311 6.79 -1.95 2.48
N PHE A 312 7.58 -0.89 2.32
CA PHE A 312 7.42 0.38 3.01
C PHE A 312 7.04 1.44 1.97
N ASP A 313 5.90 2.08 2.16
CA ASP A 313 5.36 3.07 1.25
C ASP A 313 5.30 4.44 1.95
N ALA A 314 6.10 5.37 1.43
CA ALA A 314 6.24 6.72 1.95
C ALA A 314 5.73 7.77 0.95
N PRO A 315 4.76 8.62 1.31
CA PRO A 315 4.47 9.81 0.51
C PRO A 315 5.67 10.76 0.59
N VAL A 316 6.11 11.24 -0.57
CA VAL A 316 7.22 12.21 -0.70
C VAL A 316 6.75 13.54 -1.28
N ALA A 317 5.57 13.55 -1.94
CA ALA A 317 4.78 14.74 -2.20
C ALA A 317 3.30 14.39 -2.03
N ASN A 318 2.51 15.27 -1.42
CA ASN A 318 1.07 15.10 -1.29
C ASN A 318 0.35 16.43 -1.53
N LEU A 319 -0.69 16.40 -2.36
CA LEU A 319 -1.58 17.54 -2.51
C LEU A 319 -2.69 17.45 -1.45
N PRO A 320 -3.11 18.57 -0.85
CA PRO A 320 -4.33 18.60 -0.05
C PRO A 320 -5.52 18.22 -0.95
N ASP A 321 -6.51 17.52 -0.39
CA ASP A 321 -7.63 16.87 -1.10
C ASP A 321 -8.41 17.77 -2.09
N PHE A 322 -8.28 19.09 -1.97
CA PHE A 322 -8.98 20.07 -2.80
C PHE A 322 -8.19 20.53 -4.04
N GLU A 323 -6.90 20.23 -4.14
CA GLU A 323 -6.07 20.57 -5.29
C GLU A 323 -5.92 19.37 -6.23
N HIS A 324 -6.78 19.28 -7.25
CA HIS A 324 -6.66 18.24 -8.30
C HIS A 324 -5.66 18.64 -9.41
N ASP A 325 -4.70 19.52 -9.12
CA ASP A 325 -3.73 19.94 -10.13
C ASP A 325 -2.67 18.86 -10.35
N GLY A 326 -3.00 17.89 -11.20
CA GLY A 326 -2.06 16.87 -11.65
C GLY A 326 -0.80 17.42 -12.33
N THR A 327 -0.73 18.72 -12.66
CA THR A 327 0.50 19.38 -13.14
C THR A 327 1.52 19.51 -12.02
N ARG A 328 1.09 19.87 -10.81
CA ARG A 328 1.98 20.00 -9.65
C ARG A 328 2.63 18.67 -9.29
N LEU A 329 1.84 17.59 -9.19
CA LEU A 329 2.37 16.24 -8.94
C LEU A 329 3.25 15.72 -10.08
N ARG A 330 2.92 16.00 -11.35
CA ARG A 330 3.81 15.65 -12.48
C ARG A 330 5.16 16.37 -12.40
N ASN A 331 5.15 17.65 -12.04
CA ASN A 331 6.38 18.43 -11.88
C ASN A 331 7.20 17.93 -10.68
N ALA A 332 6.56 17.58 -9.56
CA ALA A 332 7.20 16.96 -8.41
C ALA A 332 7.84 15.61 -8.80
N MET A 333 7.08 14.71 -9.42
CA MET A 333 7.55 13.41 -9.91
C MET A 333 8.78 13.56 -10.84
N ALA A 334 8.75 14.50 -11.77
CA ALA A 334 9.88 14.75 -12.68
C ALA A 334 11.14 15.19 -11.91
N ARG A 335 11.03 16.20 -11.03
CA ARG A 335 12.17 16.68 -10.22
C ARG A 335 12.75 15.59 -9.31
N MET A 336 11.87 14.80 -8.69
CA MET A 336 12.26 13.71 -7.81
C MET A 336 12.94 12.58 -8.58
N THR A 337 12.45 12.26 -9.78
CA THR A 337 13.09 11.32 -10.69
C THR A 337 14.47 11.80 -11.10
N ASP A 338 14.63 13.08 -11.46
CA ASP A 338 15.93 13.65 -11.83
C ASP A 338 16.93 13.58 -10.65
N ALA A 339 16.47 13.90 -9.44
CA ALA A 339 17.29 13.86 -8.23
C ALA A 339 17.77 12.43 -7.89
N LEU A 340 16.86 11.45 -7.92
CA LEU A 340 17.23 10.04 -7.69
C LEU A 340 18.06 9.48 -8.85
N THR A 341 17.85 9.95 -10.08
CA THR A 341 18.68 9.56 -11.22
C THR A 341 20.11 10.06 -11.09
N ALA A 342 20.30 11.29 -10.57
CA ALA A 342 21.62 11.84 -10.33
C ALA A 342 22.40 11.05 -9.26
N GLU A 343 21.71 10.55 -8.23
CA GLU A 343 22.31 9.78 -7.13
C GLU A 343 22.51 8.29 -7.47
N TYR A 344 21.48 7.62 -7.96
CA TYR A 344 21.43 6.15 -8.11
C TYR A 344 21.55 5.68 -9.56
N GLY A 345 21.72 6.60 -10.51
CA GLY A 345 21.77 6.30 -11.94
C GLY A 345 20.39 6.15 -12.59
N LYS A 346 20.38 5.77 -13.87
CA LYS A 346 19.15 5.74 -14.68
C LYS A 346 18.16 4.70 -14.14
N PRO A 347 16.88 5.07 -13.86
CA PRO A 347 15.87 4.12 -13.43
C PRO A 347 15.47 3.17 -14.55
N MET A 348 14.89 2.03 -14.16
CA MET A 348 14.05 1.24 -15.02
C MET A 348 12.65 1.86 -15.07
N GLU A 349 12.17 2.15 -16.27
CA GLU A 349 10.81 2.64 -16.49
C GLU A 349 9.87 1.43 -16.61
N LEU A 350 8.94 1.32 -15.66
CA LEU A 350 7.92 0.28 -15.67
C LEU A 350 6.60 0.89 -16.16
N PRO A 351 5.82 0.16 -17.01
CA PRO A 351 4.50 0.62 -17.39
C PRO A 351 3.62 0.72 -16.14
N ALA A 352 2.70 1.69 -16.14
CA ALA A 352 1.66 1.75 -15.14
C ALA A 352 0.85 0.43 -15.13
N PRO A 353 0.40 -0.05 -13.97
CA PRO A 353 -0.55 -1.15 -13.88
C PRO A 353 -1.82 -0.83 -14.67
N VAL A 354 -2.47 -1.89 -15.16
CA VAL A 354 -3.74 -1.77 -15.89
C VAL A 354 -4.77 -1.03 -15.03
N GLY A 355 -5.39 0.01 -15.58
CA GLY A 355 -6.32 0.89 -14.88
C GLY A 355 -5.68 2.11 -14.18
N LEU A 356 -4.34 2.17 -14.11
CA LEU A 356 -3.58 3.28 -13.52
C LEU A 356 -2.76 4.06 -14.58
N GLU A 357 -3.03 3.86 -15.87
CA GLU A 357 -2.26 4.43 -16.99
C GLU A 357 -2.24 5.97 -16.98
N ARG A 358 -3.30 6.59 -16.45
CA ARG A 358 -3.41 8.05 -16.29
C ARG A 358 -2.35 8.65 -15.35
N TYR A 359 -1.74 7.82 -14.51
CA TYR A 359 -0.74 8.26 -13.54
C TYR A 359 0.70 8.25 -14.07
N GLY A 360 0.92 7.64 -15.23
CA GLY A 360 2.22 7.57 -15.87
C GLY A 360 3.07 6.39 -15.36
N PRO A 361 4.26 6.21 -15.94
CA PRO A 361 5.13 5.08 -15.62
C PRO A 361 5.69 5.18 -14.20
N TYR A 362 6.09 4.03 -13.65
CA TYR A 362 6.87 3.97 -12.41
C TYR A 362 8.35 3.99 -12.71
N MET A 363 9.12 4.62 -11.82
CA MET A 363 10.58 4.71 -11.94
C MET A 363 11.22 3.86 -10.86
N GLU A 364 12.02 2.87 -11.26
CA GLU A 364 12.58 1.89 -10.34
C GLU A 364 14.11 1.93 -10.29
N TRP A 365 14.67 2.03 -9.08
CA TRP A 365 16.10 1.93 -8.80
C TRP A 365 16.39 0.70 -7.96
N VAL A 366 16.84 -0.36 -8.64
CA VAL A 366 17.21 -1.63 -8.02
C VAL A 366 18.56 -1.51 -7.33
N GLY A 367 18.57 -1.71 -6.02
CA GLY A 367 19.79 -1.83 -5.20
C GLY A 367 20.26 -3.26 -5.05
N ALA A 368 21.26 -3.45 -4.19
CA ALA A 368 21.77 -4.79 -3.88
C ALA A 368 20.72 -5.61 -3.09
N GLU A 369 20.14 -5.01 -2.06
CA GLU A 369 19.29 -5.72 -1.09
C GLU A 369 17.83 -5.24 -1.12
N ASN A 370 17.58 -4.02 -1.59
CA ASN A 370 16.25 -3.45 -1.71
C ASN A 370 16.09 -2.73 -3.06
N THR A 371 14.85 -2.43 -3.41
CA THR A 371 14.48 -1.63 -4.57
C THR A 371 13.64 -0.46 -4.09
N VAL A 372 13.89 0.73 -4.62
CA VAL A 372 13.00 1.88 -4.46
C VAL A 372 12.28 2.14 -5.77
N THR A 373 10.97 2.31 -5.69
CA THR A 373 10.10 2.67 -6.81
C THR A 373 9.44 4.00 -6.50
N LEU A 374 9.59 4.96 -7.40
CA LEU A 374 8.84 6.21 -7.35
C LEU A 374 7.60 6.07 -8.24
N SER A 375 6.43 6.28 -7.65
CA SER A 375 5.14 6.20 -8.33
C SER A 375 4.30 7.44 -8.05
N ARG A 376 3.37 7.75 -8.94
CA ARG A 376 2.38 8.81 -8.75
C ARG A 376 0.99 8.19 -8.68
N ASP A 377 0.13 8.72 -7.83
CA ASP A 377 -1.31 8.42 -7.81
C ASP A 377 -2.14 9.70 -8.04
N ALA A 378 -3.40 9.71 -7.61
CA ALA A 378 -4.29 10.87 -7.76
C ALA A 378 -3.83 12.09 -6.96
N LEU A 379 -3.27 11.87 -5.77
CA LEU A 379 -3.05 12.90 -4.75
C LEU A 379 -1.59 13.01 -4.32
N SER A 380 -0.75 12.02 -4.62
CA SER A 380 0.60 11.92 -4.09
C SER A 380 1.63 11.39 -5.09
N VAL A 381 2.89 11.71 -4.80
CA VAL A 381 4.06 10.99 -5.29
C VAL A 381 4.59 10.17 -4.13
N ARG A 382 4.83 8.88 -4.37
CA ARG A 382 5.15 7.88 -3.34
C ARG A 382 6.49 7.21 -3.66
N ALA A 383 7.32 7.05 -2.64
CA ALA A 383 8.52 6.23 -2.67
C ALA A 383 8.21 4.90 -1.97
N VAL A 384 8.13 3.83 -2.76
CA VAL A 384 7.85 2.48 -2.29
C VAL A 384 9.15 1.68 -2.25
N PHE A 385 9.49 1.16 -1.08
CA PHE A 385 10.67 0.36 -0.84
C PHE A 385 10.26 -1.10 -0.67
N ARG A 386 10.93 -1.99 -1.38
CA ARG A 386 10.72 -3.44 -1.27
C ARG A 386 12.05 -4.15 -1.08
N LEU A 387 12.03 -5.25 -0.35
CA LEU A 387 13.18 -6.13 -0.24
C LEU A 387 13.34 -6.92 -1.55
N ASN A 388 14.57 -7.05 -2.04
CA ASN A 388 14.83 -7.84 -3.25
C ASN A 388 14.61 -9.33 -2.96
N GLU A 389 14.22 -10.09 -3.98
CA GLU A 389 14.04 -11.54 -3.86
C GLU A 389 15.32 -12.20 -3.35
N GLY A 390 15.19 -13.06 -2.32
CA GLY A 390 16.31 -13.74 -1.69
C GLY A 390 17.07 -12.92 -0.64
N ALA A 391 16.85 -11.62 -0.53
CA ALA A 391 17.35 -10.85 0.59
C ALA A 391 16.49 -11.12 1.85
N THR A 392 17.16 -11.23 3.00
CA THR A 392 16.51 -11.43 4.31
C THR A 392 16.87 -10.35 5.32
N VAL A 393 17.94 -9.61 5.07
CA VAL A 393 18.43 -8.52 5.91
C VAL A 393 18.96 -7.46 4.96
N VAL A 394 18.63 -6.21 5.20
CA VAL A 394 19.39 -5.10 4.63
C VAL A 394 20.51 -4.80 5.61
N CYS A 395 21.76 -4.92 5.18
CA CYS A 395 22.91 -4.47 5.95
C CYS A 395 23.34 -3.05 5.56
N GLY A 396 22.69 -2.48 4.55
CA GLY A 396 22.95 -1.19 3.96
C GLY A 396 23.82 -1.31 2.71
N GLU A 397 23.56 -0.46 1.72
CA GLU A 397 24.27 -0.50 0.45
C GLU A 397 25.75 -0.18 0.60
N ASP A 398 26.11 0.75 1.50
CA ASP A 398 27.49 1.08 1.81
C ASP A 398 28.24 -0.13 2.41
N GLU A 399 27.58 -0.86 3.31
CA GLU A 399 28.15 -2.06 3.92
C GLU A 399 28.17 -3.24 2.94
N HIS A 400 27.18 -3.33 2.05
CA HIS A 400 27.22 -4.27 0.93
C HIS A 400 28.43 -3.99 0.02
N ALA A 401 28.63 -2.73 -0.39
CA ALA A 401 29.77 -2.32 -1.20
C ALA A 401 31.10 -2.62 -0.49
N ARG A 402 31.19 -2.37 0.83
CA ARG A 402 32.35 -2.74 1.65
C ARG A 402 32.60 -4.25 1.68
N ARG A 403 31.56 -5.06 1.90
CA ARG A 403 31.67 -6.53 1.88
C ARG A 403 32.16 -7.02 0.53
N VAL A 404 31.57 -6.53 -0.56
CA VAL A 404 31.99 -6.87 -1.93
C VAL A 404 33.45 -6.48 -2.19
N ALA A 405 33.88 -5.30 -1.74
CA ALA A 405 35.27 -4.85 -1.85
C ALA A 405 36.24 -5.74 -1.04
N LEU A 406 35.84 -6.16 0.17
CA LEU A 406 36.65 -7.02 1.04
C LEU A 406 36.82 -8.44 0.50
N PHE A 407 35.82 -8.98 -0.21
CA PHE A 407 35.87 -10.33 -0.77
C PHE A 407 36.47 -10.40 -2.19
N GLY A 408 36.96 -9.28 -2.73
CA GLY A 408 37.86 -9.25 -3.88
C GLY A 408 37.24 -9.62 -5.23
N ARG A 409 35.91 -9.67 -5.35
CA ARG A 409 35.22 -9.73 -6.66
C ARG A 409 33.91 -8.94 -6.61
N PRO A 410 33.69 -7.97 -7.52
CA PRO A 410 32.37 -7.39 -7.71
C PRO A 410 31.41 -8.47 -8.18
N LEU A 411 30.31 -8.66 -7.46
CA LEU A 411 29.17 -9.43 -7.94
C LEU A 411 28.50 -8.61 -9.05
N THR A 412 28.53 -9.11 -10.27
CA THR A 412 27.81 -8.49 -11.39
C THR A 412 26.32 -8.86 -11.32
N GLY A 413 25.45 -8.08 -11.95
CA GLY A 413 24.02 -8.43 -12.10
C GLY A 413 23.80 -9.82 -12.75
N ASP A 414 24.79 -10.32 -13.49
CA ASP A 414 24.79 -11.66 -14.07
C ASP A 414 25.20 -12.76 -13.08
N ASP A 415 26.05 -12.48 -12.09
CA ASP A 415 26.40 -13.43 -11.01
C ASP A 415 25.20 -13.73 -10.09
N LEU A 416 24.30 -12.74 -9.93
CA LEU A 416 23.04 -12.89 -9.20
C LEU A 416 22.01 -13.72 -9.99
N ARG A 417 22.10 -13.76 -11.33
CA ARG A 417 21.20 -14.55 -12.20
C ARG A 417 21.70 -15.98 -12.43
N LEU A 418 23.00 -16.21 -12.53
CA LEU A 418 23.56 -17.52 -12.94
C LEU A 418 23.56 -18.59 -11.84
N ARG A 419 23.47 -18.22 -10.55
CA ARG A 419 23.34 -19.22 -9.46
C ARG A 419 21.98 -19.91 -9.38
N TRP A 420 21.00 -19.50 -10.19
CA TRP A 420 19.61 -19.96 -10.07
C TRP A 420 19.17 -21.01 -11.11
N THR A 421 20.02 -21.39 -12.06
CA THR A 421 19.64 -22.39 -13.09
C THR A 421 20.17 -23.81 -12.84
N ASP A 422 20.93 -24.06 -11.76
CA ASP A 422 21.65 -25.34 -11.59
C ASP A 422 21.31 -26.12 -10.31
N SER A 423 20.13 -25.91 -9.72
CA SER A 423 19.63 -26.72 -8.58
C SER A 423 18.63 -27.80 -8.99
N GLY A 424 18.67 -28.26 -10.23
CA GLY A 424 17.78 -29.29 -10.76
C GLY A 424 18.49 -30.38 -11.56
N SER A 425 19.43 -31.12 -10.95
CA SER A 425 19.79 -32.51 -11.31
C SER A 425 20.93 -33.04 -10.41
N SER A 426 20.59 -33.72 -9.32
CA SER A 426 21.23 -34.96 -8.81
C SER A 426 20.54 -35.41 -7.52
#